data_AF-A0A9D3YDH1-F1
#
_entry.id   AF-A0A9D3YDH1-F1
#
_cell.length_a   1.000
_cell.length_b   1.000
_cell.length_c   1.000
_cell.angle_alpha   90.00
_cell.angle_beta   90.00
_cell.angle_gamma   90.00
#
_symmetry.space_group_name_H-M   'P 1'
#
loop_
_entity.id
_entity.type
_entity.pdbx_description
1 polymer ?
#
loop_
_entity_poly.entity_id
_entity_poly.type
_entity_poly.pdbx_seq_one_letter_code
_entity_poly.pdbx_strand_id
1 'polypeptide(L)' 'MTNREVINQVENGYRMPRPSKCSPAMYEIMVKCWDKRPEERPTFEYLFNFFDDYFIATEPSYQEN' A
#
# COMPACT_ATOMS: atom_id res chain seq x y z
N MET A 1 7.69 -11.79 17.95
CA MET A 1 6.24 -11.54 17.92
C MET A 1 5.54 -12.86 17.65
N THR A 2 4.72 -13.35 18.58
CA THR A 2 3.88 -14.53 18.38
C THR A 2 2.63 -14.15 17.59
N ASN A 3 1.91 -15.13 17.01
CA ASN A 3 0.66 -14.86 16.28
C ASN A 3 -0.37 -14.12 17.14
N ARG A 4 -0.45 -14.44 18.44
CA ARG A 4 -1.35 -13.77 19.39
C ARG A 4 -0.95 -12.31 19.62
N GLU A 5 0.34 -12.02 19.68
CA GLU A 5 0.84 -10.65 19.82
C GLU A 5 0.54 -9.81 18.56
N VAL A 6 0.61 -10.41 17.36
CA VAL A 6 0.27 -9.73 16.10
C VAL A 6 -1.19 -9.27 16.12
N ILE A 7 -2.11 -10.17 16.49
CA ILE A 7 -3.55 -9.88 16.54
C ILE A 7 -3.81 -8.68 17.45
N ASN A 8 -3.32 -8.74 18.70
CA ASN A 8 -3.49 -7.67 19.68
C ASN A 8 -2.93 -6.33 19.18
N GLN A 9 -1.77 -6.33 18.53
CA GLN A 9 -1.17 -5.09 18.02
C GLN A 9 -1.98 -4.50 16.87
N VAL A 10 -2.40 -5.34 15.91
CA VAL A 10 -3.22 -4.91 14.76
C VAL A 10 -4.56 -4.32 15.21
N GLU A 11 -5.22 -4.92 16.21
CA GLU A 11 -6.46 -4.40 16.79
C GLU A 11 -6.28 -3.03 17.46
N ASN A 12 -5.12 -2.81 18.09
CA ASN A 12 -4.72 -1.54 18.69
C ASN A 12 -4.18 -0.51 17.67
N GLY A 13 -4.26 -0.81 16.37
CA GLY A 13 -3.93 0.12 15.30
C GLY A 13 -2.47 0.07 14.84
N TYR A 14 -1.64 -0.83 15.38
CA TYR A 14 -0.28 -1.02 14.85
C TYR A 14 -0.34 -1.49 13.39
N ARG A 15 0.51 -0.88 12.56
CA ARG A 15 0.84 -1.36 11.21
C ARG A 15 2.35 -1.37 11.07
N MET A 16 2.87 -2.28 10.25
CA MET A 16 4.31 -2.37 10.01
C MET A 16 4.82 -1.05 9.41
N PRO A 17 5.98 -0.54 9.82
CA PRO A 17 6.57 0.64 9.21
C PRO A 17 6.97 0.37 7.75
N ARG A 18 7.14 1.44 6.97
CA ARG A 18 7.58 1.35 5.57
C ARG A 18 8.93 0.62 5.47
N PRO A 19 9.03 -0.45 4.66
CA PRO A 19 10.31 -1.09 4.37
C PRO A 19 11.27 -0.14 3.65
N SER A 20 12.58 -0.29 3.87
CA SER A 20 13.60 0.62 3.33
C SER A 20 13.57 0.74 1.79
N LYS A 21 13.30 -0.36 1.09
CA LYS A 21 13.23 -0.43 -0.38
C LYS A 21 11.81 -0.26 -0.95
N CYS A 22 10.84 0.11 -0.14
CA CYS A 22 9.46 0.33 -0.57
C CYS A 22 9.26 1.82 -0.88
N SER A 23 8.67 2.17 -2.03
CA SER A 23 8.36 3.57 -2.33
C SER A 23 7.29 4.12 -1.37
N PRO A 24 7.28 5.43 -1.08
CA PRO A 24 6.24 6.04 -0.25
C PRO A 24 4.83 5.76 -0.77
N ALA A 25 4.59 5.92 -2.07
CA ALA A 25 3.29 5.69 -2.71
C ALA A 25 2.81 4.24 -2.57
N MET A 26 3.71 3.25 -2.74
CA MET A 26 3.37 1.84 -2.54
C MET A 26 2.96 1.56 -1.08
N TYR A 27 3.69 2.14 -0.13
CA TYR A 27 3.37 1.98 1.29
C TYR A 27 2.06 2.66 1.69
N GLU A 28 1.75 3.82 1.12
CA GLU A 28 0.46 4.49 1.32
C GLU A 28 -0.70 3.60 0.88
N ILE A 29 -0.58 2.89 -0.25
CA ILE A 29 -1.59 1.90 -0.66
C ILE A 29 -1.70 0.74 0.34
N MET A 30 -0.58 0.22 0.86
CA MET A 30 -0.63 -0.83 1.90
C MET A 30 -1.39 -0.34 3.14
N VAL A 31 -1.15 0.89 3.60
CA VAL A 31 -1.86 1.48 4.74
C VAL A 31 -3.36 1.60 4.45
N LYS A 32 -3.76 2.04 3.25
CA LYS A 32 -5.19 2.07 2.83
C LYS A 32 -5.82 0.67 2.84
N CYS A 33 -5.12 -0.34 2.34
CA CYS A 33 -5.58 -1.74 2.38
C CYS A 33 -5.78 -2.25 3.80
N TRP A 34 -5.03 -1.72 4.77
CA TRP A 34 -5.11 -2.13 6.17
C TRP A 34 -5.99 -1.23 7.04
N ASP A 35 -6.92 -0.46 6.45
CA ASP A 35 -7.87 0.32 7.23
C ASP A 35 -8.67 -0.57 8.19
N LYS A 36 -8.91 -0.05 9.40
CA LYS A 36 -9.69 -0.72 10.43
C LYS A 36 -11.13 -0.96 9.97
N ARG A 37 -11.71 0.00 9.25
CA ARG A 37 -13.04 -0.03 8.66
C ARG A 37 -12.98 -0.74 7.30
N PRO A 38 -13.61 -1.92 7.14
CA PRO A 38 -13.57 -2.65 5.87
C PRO A 38 -14.08 -1.85 4.68
N GLU A 39 -15.08 -1.00 4.89
CA GLU A 39 -15.72 -0.15 3.87
C GLU A 39 -14.82 0.98 3.35
N GLU A 40 -13.76 1.34 4.06
CA GLU A 40 -12.78 2.36 3.65
C GLU A 40 -11.62 1.76 2.85
N ARG A 41 -11.54 0.42 2.79
CA ARG A 41 -10.48 -0.25 2.04
C ARG A 41 -10.73 -0.08 0.54
N PRO A 42 -9.68 0.13 -0.27
CA PRO A 42 -9.83 0.25 -1.70
C PRO A 42 -10.38 -1.04 -2.32
N THR A 43 -11.15 -0.88 -3.39
CA THR A 43 -11.57 -2.02 -4.21
C THR A 43 -10.38 -2.54 -5.02
N PHE A 44 -10.47 -3.81 -5.46
CA PHE A 44 -9.45 -4.35 -6.37
C PHE A 44 -9.38 -3.60 -7.71
N GLU A 45 -10.50 -3.05 -8.19
CA GLU A 45 -10.51 -2.19 -9.38
C GLU A 45 -9.66 -0.92 -9.19
N TYR A 46 -9.81 -0.24 -8.05
CA TYR A 46 -8.96 0.91 -7.71
C TYR A 46 -7.48 0.51 -7.64
N LEU A 47 -7.17 -0.62 -6.99
CA LEU A 47 -5.80 -1.11 -6.87
C LEU A 47 -5.18 -1.41 -8.24
N PHE A 48 -5.95 -2.05 -9.13
CA PHE A 48 -5.49 -2.37 -10.48
C PHE A 48 -5.11 -1.11 -11.24
N ASN A 49 -6.02 -0.13 -11.32
CA ASN A 49 -5.78 1.12 -12.02
C ASN A 49 -4.61 1.90 -11.41
N PHE A 50 -4.54 1.97 -10.08
CA PHE A 50 -3.42 2.63 -9.40
C PHE A 50 -2.07 2.04 -9.79
N PHE A 51 -1.95 0.71 -9.84
CA PHE A 51 -0.68 0.07 -10.15
C PHE A 51 -0.34 0.16 -11.64
N ASP A 52 -1.33 0.08 -12.53
CA ASP A 52 -1.12 0.26 -13.98
C ASP A 52 -0.52 1.64 -14.28
N ASP A 53 -1.13 2.69 -13.73
CA ASP A 53 -0.65 4.07 -13.87
C ASP A 53 0.71 4.30 -13.18
N TYR A 54 0.92 3.66 -12.02
CA TYR A 54 2.15 3.82 -11.25
C TYR A 54 3.38 3.35 -12.04
N PHE A 55 3.30 2.24 -12.77
CA PHE A 55 4.43 1.77 -13.59
C PHE A 55 4.69 2.70 -14.78
N ILE A 56 3.65 3.21 -15.44
CA ILE A 56 3.76 4.14 -16.57
C ILE A 56 4.41 5.46 -16.14
N ALA A 57 4.01 6.01 -14.98
CA ALA A 57 4.56 7.26 -14.47
C ALA A 57 6.02 7.15 -13.97
N THR A 58 6.48 5.93 -13.69
CA THR A 58 7.87 5.67 -13.24
C THR A 58 8.82 5.26 -14.36
N GLU A 59 8.30 4.97 -15.55
CA GLU A 59 9.12 4.81 -16.76
C GLU A 59 9.67 6.19 -17.16
N PRO A 60 10.97 6.33 -17.49
CA PRO A 60 11.46 7.54 -18.10
C PRO A 60 10.73 7.71 -19.43
N SER A 61 9.95 8.78 -19.57
CA SER A 61 9.37 9.14 -20.85
C SER A 61 10.52 9.33 -21.84
N TYR A 62 10.61 8.46 -22.84
CA TYR A 62 11.43 8.71 -24.00
C TYR A 62 10.82 9.90 -24.74
N GLN A 63 11.23 11.12 -24.39
CA GLN A 63 11.12 12.25 -25.30
C GLN A 63 12.19 12.05 -26.37
N GLU A 64 11.84 11.32 -27.43
CA GLU A 64 12.56 11.42 -28.69
C GLU A 64 12.43 12.85 -29.25
N ASN A 65 13.57 13.37 -29.69
CA ASN A 65 13.84 14.72 -30.17
C ASN A 65 12.81 15.32 -31.14
#